data_AF-A0A953KGY6-F1
#
_entry.id   AF-A0A953KGY6-F1
#
_cell.length_a   1.000
_cell.length_b   1.000
_cell.length_c   1.000
_cell.angle_alpha   90.00
_cell.angle_beta   90.00
_cell.angle_gamma   90.00
#
_symmetry.space_group_name_H-M   'P 1'
#
loop_
_entity.id
_entity.type
_entity.pdbx_description
1 polymer ?
#
loop_
_entity_poly.entity_id
_entity_poly.type
_entity_poly.pdbx_seq_one_letter_code
_entity_poly.pdbx_strand_id
1 'polypeptide(L)'
;MDLQELLFKKFFAWRKKKNAPSFSSSCSFLTERLQSLFLISRAICKVAIEISPALMKGGRKGIYFYLPQQIDFYSEKSLNDSFYLYRVLYLCYHYLLDLTSPDHGLSSEMIIETLEKDFPRATEIRLRLMDGLPDMSWLTETFIPNDQSSQGLETGPATFASSVQKEQEISTELKSKAVESVSVLQVDRQKQEEYMLTHNFEKVETAEEFDGVWRDFDGGDSLQEDMEALDELNLKHVVRVDDIVHSIYKAEYNGQFTVAECKELKQSDHFYPYPEWDYVQKKYLPDYCKVFPVLFKSVRSTTGGQMIRDCHRQISILKKELSKFYNQWTQVRRMNHGDEFDIDALHDMHIDLQAGIQADDKIYLSKRRNRKDLSILFLIDISLSSDSYINNEKVLDIEKRAILSMGEALSDFELDFQVDAYFSKTRNFCTYVTLKHFKQSWRSAIQSIGAIQAQGFTRIGPALRHSSTLLQKSRARSKWLIVLTDGKPTDYDKYEGKHGMEDIKQALKEMKQKQIQYHAVAIEDTAKFYLPMMFGRQHFSIVTHAEKLSFVLQQLYQKIAQSQ
;
A
#
# COMPACT_ATOMS: atom_id res chain seq x y z
N MET A 1 -5.13 -46.59 7.60
CA MET A 1 -5.51 -46.08 6.27
C MET A 1 -6.29 -47.18 5.58
N ASP A 2 -7.52 -46.90 5.20
CA ASP A 2 -8.42 -47.87 4.58
C ASP A 2 -7.97 -48.23 3.16
N LEU A 3 -8.15 -49.50 2.79
CA LEU A 3 -7.78 -50.07 1.48
C LEU A 3 -8.33 -49.24 0.30
N GLN A 4 -9.49 -48.61 0.50
CA GLN A 4 -10.17 -47.76 -0.48
C GLN A 4 -9.38 -46.47 -0.78
N GLU A 5 -8.72 -45.89 0.23
CA GLU A 5 -7.93 -44.67 0.09
C GLU A 5 -6.64 -44.91 -0.72
N LEU A 6 -6.10 -46.13 -0.60
CA LEU A 6 -4.89 -46.56 -1.29
C LEU A 6 -5.16 -46.86 -2.77
N LEU A 7 -6.32 -47.46 -3.07
CA LEU A 7 -6.79 -47.68 -4.45
C LEU A 7 -7.11 -46.35 -5.15
N PHE A 8 -7.75 -45.40 -4.45
CA PHE A 8 -8.05 -44.08 -4.99
C PHE A 8 -6.76 -43.30 -5.34
N LYS A 9 -5.76 -43.30 -4.45
CA LYS A 9 -4.46 -42.65 -4.72
C LYS A 9 -3.74 -43.26 -5.92
N LYS A 10 -3.74 -44.60 -6.06
CA LYS A 10 -3.12 -45.27 -7.22
C LYS A 10 -3.85 -44.96 -8.54
N PHE A 11 -5.17 -44.96 -8.53
CA PHE A 11 -5.97 -44.64 -9.71
C PHE A 11 -5.82 -43.17 -10.13
N PHE A 12 -5.82 -42.24 -9.18
CA PHE A 12 -5.64 -40.81 -9.43
C PHE A 12 -4.23 -40.50 -9.97
N ALA A 13 -3.19 -41.12 -9.40
CA ALA A 13 -1.83 -40.99 -9.90
C ALA A 13 -1.66 -41.55 -11.32
N TRP A 14 -2.31 -42.68 -11.63
CA TRP A 14 -2.31 -43.27 -12.97
C TRP A 14 -3.01 -42.37 -14.00
N ARG A 15 -4.17 -41.80 -13.64
CA ARG A 15 -4.93 -40.88 -14.50
C ARG A 15 -4.18 -39.56 -14.75
N LYS A 16 -3.51 -39.01 -13.74
CA LYS A 16 -2.67 -37.80 -13.87
C LYS A 16 -1.46 -38.04 -14.79
N LYS A 17 -0.93 -39.27 -14.82
CA LYS A 17 0.17 -39.67 -15.71
C LYS A 17 -0.26 -39.84 -17.18
N LYS A 18 -1.54 -40.13 -17.44
CA LYS A 18 -2.11 -40.24 -18.78
C LYS A 18 -2.53 -38.90 -19.40
N ASN A 19 -2.78 -37.89 -18.57
CA ASN A 19 -3.29 -36.57 -18.97
C ASN A 19 -2.24 -35.44 -18.93
N ALA A 20 -0.95 -35.76 -18.83
CA ALA A 20 0.09 -34.74 -19.02
C ALA A 20 0.24 -34.45 -20.52
N PRO A 21 -0.02 -33.20 -20.99
CA PRO A 21 0.22 -32.85 -22.38
C PRO A 21 1.72 -33.00 -22.68
N SER A 22 2.05 -33.77 -23.71
CA SER A 22 3.41 -33.87 -24.23
C SER A 22 3.78 -32.52 -24.87
N PHE A 23 4.44 -31.64 -24.12
CA PHE A 23 4.97 -30.40 -24.66
C PHE A 23 6.04 -30.71 -25.71
N SER A 24 5.88 -30.17 -26.93
CA SER A 24 6.92 -30.23 -27.95
C SER A 24 8.16 -29.50 -27.45
N SER A 25 9.35 -30.05 -27.69
CA SER A 25 10.63 -29.45 -27.29
C SER A 25 10.95 -28.12 -28.00
N SER A 26 10.07 -27.65 -28.88
CA SER A 26 10.21 -26.43 -29.68
C SER A 26 9.42 -25.23 -29.16
N CYS A 27 8.52 -25.40 -28.18
CA CYS A 27 7.67 -24.32 -27.67
C CYS A 27 8.47 -23.24 -26.91
N SER A 28 8.12 -21.96 -27.13
CA SER A 28 8.70 -20.81 -26.43
C SER A 28 7.66 -20.03 -25.63
N PHE A 29 7.95 -19.83 -24.34
CA PHE A 29 7.09 -19.12 -23.41
C PHE A 29 7.54 -17.66 -23.26
N LEU A 30 6.57 -16.74 -23.27
CA LEU A 30 6.84 -15.31 -23.07
C LEU A 30 7.58 -15.06 -21.75
N THR A 31 7.20 -15.77 -20.68
CA THR A 31 7.78 -15.64 -19.33
C THR A 31 9.28 -15.91 -19.28
N GLU A 32 9.82 -16.78 -20.15
CA GLU A 32 11.27 -17.07 -20.22
C GLU A 32 12.08 -15.90 -20.82
N ARG A 33 11.42 -14.97 -21.52
CA ARG A 33 12.04 -13.90 -22.32
C ARG A 33 11.63 -12.49 -21.92
N LEU A 34 10.71 -12.33 -20.96
CA LEU A 34 10.23 -11.03 -20.50
C LEU A 34 11.38 -10.07 -20.17
N GLN A 35 12.37 -10.52 -19.40
CA GLN A 35 13.49 -9.66 -18.99
C GLN A 35 14.30 -9.08 -20.16
N SER A 36 14.62 -9.88 -21.17
CA SER A 36 15.37 -9.41 -22.35
C SER A 36 14.52 -8.49 -23.22
N LEU A 37 13.24 -8.82 -23.41
CA LEU A 37 12.30 -8.00 -24.18
C LEU A 37 12.02 -6.65 -23.51
N PHE A 38 11.95 -6.60 -22.18
CA PHE A 38 11.84 -5.36 -21.40
C PHE A 38 13.06 -4.44 -21.60
N LEU A 39 14.26 -5.00 -21.57
CA LEU A 39 15.49 -4.22 -21.76
C LEU A 39 15.55 -3.62 -23.17
N ILE A 40 15.21 -4.41 -24.18
CA ILE A 40 15.23 -3.98 -25.59
C ILE A 40 14.18 -2.91 -25.86
N SER A 41 12.93 -3.12 -25.43
CA SER A 41 11.85 -2.15 -25.62
C SER A 41 12.13 -0.81 -24.93
N ARG A 42 12.67 -0.85 -23.71
CA ARG A 42 13.08 0.35 -22.97
C ARG A 42 14.24 1.10 -23.64
N ALA A 43 15.21 0.37 -24.19
CA ALA A 43 16.35 0.98 -24.90
C ALA A 43 15.90 1.73 -26.16
N ILE A 44 14.93 1.18 -26.90
CA ILE A 44 14.44 1.76 -28.15
C ILE A 44 13.47 2.92 -27.88
N CYS A 45 12.50 2.73 -26.99
CA CYS A 45 11.42 3.70 -26.79
C CYS A 45 11.74 4.80 -25.76
N LYS A 46 12.84 4.67 -25.00
CA LYS A 46 13.27 5.59 -23.94
C LYS A 46 12.22 5.83 -22.84
N VAL A 47 11.19 4.99 -22.76
CA VAL A 47 10.10 4.97 -21.76
C VAL A 47 9.97 3.55 -21.22
N ALA A 48 9.49 3.40 -19.99
CA ALA A 48 9.21 2.08 -19.42
C ALA A 48 7.96 1.48 -20.10
N ILE A 49 8.17 0.49 -20.96
CA ILE A 49 7.11 -0.28 -21.61
C ILE A 49 6.75 -1.47 -20.74
N GLU A 50 5.46 -1.73 -20.56
CA GLU A 50 4.93 -2.89 -19.84
C GLU A 50 4.51 -3.99 -20.83
N ILE A 51 5.06 -5.20 -20.70
CA ILE A 51 4.75 -6.35 -21.57
C ILE A 51 3.87 -7.33 -20.79
N SER A 52 2.68 -7.62 -21.31
CA SER A 52 1.67 -8.50 -20.70
C SER A 52 1.21 -9.60 -21.67
N PRO A 53 0.73 -10.75 -21.17
CA PRO A 53 0.15 -11.78 -22.02
C PRO A 53 -1.17 -11.32 -22.66
N ALA A 54 -1.40 -11.71 -23.91
CA ALA A 54 -2.62 -11.48 -24.66
C ALA A 54 -3.48 -12.75 -24.75
N LEU A 55 -4.81 -12.59 -24.81
CA LEU A 55 -5.76 -13.68 -25.08
C LEU A 55 -5.70 -14.16 -26.55
N MET A 56 -5.28 -13.29 -27.48
CA MET A 56 -5.20 -13.55 -28.92
C MET A 56 -3.83 -13.10 -29.47
N LYS A 57 -3.76 -12.51 -30.67
CA LYS A 57 -2.50 -12.06 -31.33
C LYS A 57 -1.78 -10.91 -30.60
N GLY A 58 -2.51 -10.18 -29.75
CA GLY A 58 -2.00 -9.04 -29.00
C GLY A 58 -1.79 -7.78 -29.85
N GLY A 59 -1.33 -6.72 -29.21
CA GLY A 59 -1.23 -5.38 -29.80
C GLY A 59 -0.68 -4.38 -28.80
N ARG A 60 -0.91 -3.08 -29.05
CA ARG A 60 -0.40 -2.01 -28.18
C ARG A 60 -1.52 -1.09 -27.70
N LYS A 61 -1.50 -0.73 -26.42
CA LYS A 61 -2.34 0.33 -25.85
C LYS A 61 -1.47 1.30 -25.06
N GLY A 62 -1.05 2.40 -25.70
CA GLY A 62 -0.07 3.30 -25.11
C GLY A 62 1.22 2.56 -24.74
N ILE A 63 1.63 2.63 -23.47
CA ILE A 63 2.87 1.99 -22.98
C ILE A 63 2.72 0.47 -22.73
N TYR A 64 1.53 -0.10 -22.91
CA TYR A 64 1.26 -1.53 -22.68
C TYR A 64 1.33 -2.32 -23.98
N PHE A 65 2.21 -3.33 -24.02
CA PHE A 65 2.43 -4.23 -25.14
C PHE A 65 1.89 -5.62 -24.77
N TYR A 66 0.97 -6.13 -25.58
CA TYR A 66 0.33 -7.41 -25.35
C TYR A 66 0.88 -8.44 -26.36
N LEU A 67 1.40 -9.56 -25.87
CA LEU A 67 2.00 -10.63 -26.69
C LEU A 67 1.40 -11.99 -26.33
N PRO A 68 1.34 -12.95 -27.26
CA PRO A 68 0.86 -14.31 -26.97
C PRO A 68 1.63 -14.95 -25.80
N GLN A 69 0.94 -15.68 -24.93
CA GLN A 69 1.56 -16.29 -23.75
C GLN A 69 2.55 -17.42 -24.12
N GLN A 70 2.25 -18.16 -25.19
CA GLN A 70 3.06 -19.27 -25.70
C GLN A 70 2.96 -19.33 -27.23
N ILE A 71 4.05 -19.75 -27.87
CA ILE A 71 4.14 -19.90 -29.33
C ILE A 71 4.89 -21.18 -29.67
N ASP A 72 4.34 -21.93 -30.62
CA ASP A 72 4.85 -23.20 -31.13
C ASP A 72 4.81 -23.28 -32.67
N PHE A 73 4.83 -22.14 -33.36
CA PHE A 73 4.74 -22.08 -34.83
C PHE A 73 5.87 -22.82 -35.55
N TYR A 74 7.07 -22.85 -34.98
CA TYR A 74 8.24 -23.49 -35.59
C TYR A 74 8.70 -24.73 -34.83
N SER A 75 9.31 -25.67 -35.58
CA SER A 75 10.00 -26.84 -35.04
C SER A 75 11.30 -26.49 -34.30
N GLU A 76 11.88 -25.32 -34.58
CA GLU A 76 13.08 -24.82 -33.91
C GLU A 76 12.74 -23.77 -32.85
N LYS A 77 13.19 -23.99 -31.60
CA LYS A 77 12.94 -23.04 -30.49
C LYS A 77 13.53 -21.65 -30.77
N SER A 78 14.67 -21.57 -31.46
CA SER A 78 15.34 -20.31 -31.78
C SER A 78 14.50 -19.39 -32.69
N LEU A 79 13.69 -19.96 -33.58
CA LEU A 79 12.78 -19.22 -34.46
C LEU A 79 11.56 -18.71 -33.69
N ASN A 80 11.00 -19.52 -32.79
CA ASN A 80 9.93 -19.09 -31.88
C ASN A 80 10.42 -17.96 -30.94
N ASP A 81 11.66 -18.01 -30.47
CA ASP A 81 12.27 -16.91 -29.70
C ASP A 81 12.45 -15.63 -30.56
N SER A 82 12.87 -15.80 -31.81
CA SER A 82 13.07 -14.69 -32.76
C SER A 82 11.76 -13.99 -33.11
N PHE A 83 10.62 -14.69 -33.07
CA PHE A 83 9.29 -14.09 -33.23
C PHE A 83 9.02 -13.02 -32.16
N TYR A 84 9.21 -13.33 -30.88
CA TYR A 84 8.94 -12.37 -29.80
C TYR A 84 9.82 -11.13 -29.90
N LEU A 85 11.09 -11.34 -30.26
CA LEU A 85 12.03 -10.25 -30.50
C LEU A 85 11.54 -9.33 -31.62
N TYR A 86 11.21 -9.90 -32.78
CA TYR A 86 10.72 -9.14 -33.93
C TYR A 86 9.41 -8.41 -33.61
N ARG A 87 8.49 -9.07 -32.90
CA ARG A 87 7.20 -8.50 -32.52
C ARG A 87 7.33 -7.31 -31.57
N VAL A 88 8.23 -7.38 -30.59
CA VAL A 88 8.51 -6.25 -29.69
C VAL A 88 9.15 -5.09 -30.46
N LEU A 89 10.08 -5.37 -31.36
CA LEU A 89 10.68 -4.34 -32.22
C LEU A 89 9.60 -3.64 -33.07
N TYR A 90 8.71 -4.40 -33.69
CA TYR A 90 7.60 -3.85 -34.47
C TYR A 90 6.69 -2.92 -33.64
N LEU A 91 6.27 -3.35 -32.44
CA LEU A 91 5.43 -2.53 -31.55
C LEU A 91 6.17 -1.29 -31.02
N CYS A 92 7.49 -1.35 -30.84
CA CYS A 92 8.31 -0.19 -30.48
C CYS A 92 8.31 0.87 -31.59
N TYR A 93 8.52 0.48 -32.85
CA TYR A 93 8.49 1.41 -33.98
C TYR A 93 7.09 1.95 -34.26
N HIS A 94 6.06 1.12 -34.08
CA HIS A 94 4.69 1.61 -34.08
C HIS A 94 4.49 2.69 -33.00
N TYR A 95 5.01 2.52 -31.78
CA TYR A 95 4.90 3.56 -30.74
C TYR A 95 5.64 4.85 -31.12
N LEU A 96 6.87 4.73 -31.61
CA LEU A 96 7.69 5.89 -31.95
C LEU A 96 7.10 6.72 -33.09
N LEU A 97 6.52 6.06 -34.10
CA LEU A 97 5.87 6.74 -35.24
C LEU A 97 4.52 7.34 -34.87
N ASP A 98 3.78 6.71 -33.96
CA ASP A 98 2.49 7.21 -33.46
C ASP A 98 2.65 8.51 -32.65
N LEU A 99 3.81 8.68 -32.00
CA LEU A 99 4.17 9.94 -31.33
C LEU A 99 4.55 11.07 -32.30
N THR A 100 5.06 10.74 -33.49
CA THR A 100 5.52 11.75 -34.47
C THR A 100 4.44 12.13 -35.49
N SER A 101 3.43 11.28 -35.71
CA SER A 101 2.35 11.55 -36.66
C SER A 101 1.02 10.90 -36.22
N PRO A 102 0.34 11.46 -35.18
CA PRO A 102 -0.87 10.86 -34.61
C PRO A 102 -2.12 10.94 -35.51
N ASP A 103 -2.13 11.86 -36.49
CA ASP A 103 -3.32 12.15 -37.33
C ASP A 103 -3.42 11.28 -38.59
N HIS A 104 -2.40 10.47 -38.89
CA HIS A 104 -2.37 9.58 -40.05
C HIS A 104 -2.29 8.14 -39.58
N GLY A 105 -3.29 7.33 -39.91
CA GLY A 105 -3.26 5.89 -39.64
C GLY A 105 -1.97 5.27 -40.19
N LEU A 106 -1.13 4.76 -39.29
CA LEU A 106 0.18 4.22 -39.65
C LEU A 106 0.00 2.95 -40.47
N SER A 107 0.50 2.94 -41.71
CA SER A 107 0.51 1.73 -42.53
C SER A 107 1.56 0.76 -42.01
N SER A 108 1.25 -0.54 -42.03
CA SER A 108 2.19 -1.57 -41.59
C SER A 108 3.47 -1.58 -42.43
N GLU A 109 3.39 -1.19 -43.70
CA GLU A 109 4.53 -1.07 -44.62
C GLU A 109 5.52 0.01 -44.17
N MET A 110 5.03 1.18 -43.76
CA MET A 110 5.86 2.28 -43.27
C MET A 110 6.64 1.92 -41.99
N ILE A 111 6.00 1.16 -41.09
CA ILE A 111 6.63 0.67 -39.85
C ILE A 111 7.72 -0.35 -40.18
N ILE A 112 7.49 -1.24 -41.15
CA ILE A 112 8.47 -2.25 -41.57
C ILE A 112 9.67 -1.57 -42.24
N GLU A 113 9.45 -0.61 -43.14
CA GLU A 113 10.53 0.10 -43.83
C GLU A 113 11.45 0.86 -42.85
N THR A 114 10.86 1.54 -41.87
CA THR A 114 11.62 2.26 -40.83
C THR A 114 12.37 1.30 -39.91
N LEU A 115 11.72 0.22 -39.47
CA LEU A 115 12.35 -0.82 -38.66
C LEU A 115 13.54 -1.48 -39.38
N GLU A 116 13.38 -1.85 -40.66
CA GLU A 116 14.40 -2.55 -41.44
C GLU A 116 15.56 -1.64 -41.85
N LYS A 117 15.31 -0.33 -42.00
CA LYS A 117 16.37 0.67 -42.19
C LYS A 117 17.28 0.76 -40.97
N ASP A 118 16.71 0.79 -39.77
CA ASP A 118 17.46 0.94 -38.52
C ASP A 118 18.06 -0.40 -38.04
N PHE A 119 17.43 -1.53 -38.40
CA PHE A 119 17.90 -2.87 -38.08
C PHE A 119 17.88 -3.79 -39.32
N PRO A 120 18.93 -3.78 -40.17
CA PRO A 120 18.97 -4.58 -41.40
C PRO A 120 18.83 -6.10 -41.19
N ARG A 121 19.26 -6.62 -40.03
CA ARG A 121 19.06 -8.04 -39.66
C ARG A 121 17.61 -8.41 -39.37
N ALA A 122 16.73 -7.43 -39.11
CA ALA A 122 15.31 -7.66 -38.92
C ALA A 122 14.65 -8.15 -40.22
N THR A 123 15.15 -7.77 -41.41
CA THR A 123 14.67 -8.26 -42.71
C THR A 123 14.89 -9.77 -42.84
N GLU A 124 16.10 -10.25 -42.51
CA GLU A 124 16.41 -11.70 -42.54
C GLU A 124 15.53 -12.50 -41.56
N ILE A 125 15.30 -11.95 -40.36
CA ILE A 125 14.44 -12.58 -39.35
C ILE A 125 12.99 -12.60 -39.83
N ARG A 126 12.46 -11.49 -40.37
CA ARG A 126 11.09 -11.45 -40.92
C ARG A 126 10.90 -12.48 -42.02
N LEU A 127 11.80 -12.55 -42.99
CA LEU A 127 11.71 -13.50 -44.11
C LEU A 127 11.65 -14.94 -43.61
N ARG A 128 12.48 -15.31 -42.62
CA ARG A 128 12.44 -16.65 -42.01
C ARG A 128 11.16 -16.92 -41.22
N LEU A 129 10.55 -15.90 -40.62
CA LEU A 129 9.28 -16.04 -39.91
C LEU A 129 8.09 -16.15 -40.88
N MET A 130 8.17 -15.58 -42.09
CA MET A 130 7.07 -15.66 -43.05
C MET A 130 6.74 -17.09 -43.49
N ASP A 131 7.75 -17.97 -43.56
CA ASP A 131 7.58 -19.34 -44.07
C ASP A 131 6.81 -20.28 -43.14
N GLY A 132 6.51 -19.88 -41.89
CA GLY A 132 5.81 -20.73 -40.91
C GLY A 132 4.70 -20.05 -40.09
N LEU A 133 4.34 -18.80 -40.42
CA LEU A 133 3.26 -18.11 -39.74
C LEU A 133 1.88 -18.49 -40.30
N PRO A 134 0.85 -18.64 -39.43
CA PRO A 134 -0.52 -18.87 -39.89
C PRO A 134 -1.10 -17.69 -40.70
N ASP A 135 -0.73 -16.46 -40.34
CA ASP A 135 -1.16 -15.21 -40.98
C ASP A 135 -0.16 -14.07 -40.69
N MET A 136 0.04 -13.16 -41.65
CA MET A 136 0.94 -11.99 -41.54
C MET A 136 0.48 -10.97 -40.49
N SER A 137 -0.80 -10.99 -40.14
CA SER A 137 -1.37 -10.21 -39.04
C SER A 137 -0.71 -10.52 -37.69
N TRP A 138 -0.16 -11.72 -37.47
CA TRP A 138 0.56 -12.04 -36.22
C TRP A 138 1.82 -11.19 -36.02
N LEU A 139 2.43 -10.70 -37.10
CA LEU A 139 3.57 -9.78 -37.03
C LEU A 139 3.14 -8.32 -37.04
N THR A 140 2.07 -7.97 -37.76
CA THR A 140 1.75 -6.59 -38.14
C THR A 140 0.51 -6.00 -37.47
N GLU A 141 -0.38 -6.82 -36.91
CA GLU A 141 -1.63 -6.35 -36.30
C GLU A 141 -1.32 -5.60 -34.99
N THR A 142 -1.85 -4.40 -34.83
CA THR A 142 -1.69 -3.60 -33.60
C THR A 142 -3.00 -3.39 -32.85
N PHE A 143 -4.12 -3.84 -33.45
CA PHE A 143 -5.46 -3.77 -32.89
C PHE A 143 -5.65 -4.73 -31.72
N ILE A 144 -6.31 -4.26 -30.66
CA ILE A 144 -6.73 -5.08 -29.52
C ILE A 144 -8.26 -5.10 -29.57
N PRO A 145 -8.90 -6.28 -29.70
CA PRO A 145 -10.37 -6.38 -29.62
C PRO A 145 -10.86 -5.81 -28.28
N ASN A 146 -11.86 -4.93 -28.30
CA ASN A 146 -12.47 -4.43 -27.05
C ASN A 146 -13.34 -5.53 -26.43
N ASP A 147 -12.96 -5.99 -25.24
CA ASP A 147 -13.70 -6.98 -24.47
C ASP A 147 -14.95 -6.40 -23.80
N GLN A 148 -16.00 -7.24 -23.79
CA GLN A 148 -17.09 -7.19 -22.82
C GLN A 148 -16.53 -7.42 -21.40
N SER A 149 -16.91 -6.53 -20.47
CA SER A 149 -16.93 -6.69 -19.00
C SER A 149 -15.75 -7.36 -18.27
N SER A 150 -14.99 -6.54 -17.51
CA SER A 150 -14.66 -6.79 -16.10
C SER A 150 -14.30 -5.47 -15.41
N GLN A 151 -15.20 -4.89 -14.62
CA GLN A 151 -15.06 -4.90 -13.16
C GLN A 151 -14.41 -6.18 -12.61
N GLY A 152 -13.28 -6.01 -11.90
CA GLY A 152 -12.70 -6.86 -10.83
C GLY A 152 -12.37 -8.33 -11.17
N LEU A 153 -11.27 -8.96 -10.79
CA LEU A 153 -10.20 -8.69 -9.83
C LEU A 153 -9.01 -9.60 -10.22
N GLU A 154 -7.80 -9.14 -9.92
CA GLU A 154 -6.53 -9.84 -9.60
C GLU A 154 -6.31 -11.32 -9.99
N THR A 155 -5.10 -11.63 -10.50
CA THR A 155 -4.15 -12.53 -9.80
C THR A 155 -2.79 -12.58 -10.48
N GLY A 156 -1.75 -12.44 -9.66
CA GLY A 156 -0.36 -12.78 -9.98
C GLY A 156 -0.13 -14.30 -10.05
N PRO A 157 1.13 -14.72 -10.30
CA PRO A 157 1.46 -16.06 -10.77
C PRO A 157 1.39 -17.13 -9.68
N ALA A 158 1.05 -18.33 -10.13
CA ALA A 158 1.04 -19.56 -9.37
C ALA A 158 2.46 -20.07 -9.02
N THR A 159 2.64 -20.55 -7.78
CA THR A 159 3.29 -21.84 -7.55
C THR A 159 2.75 -22.57 -6.32
N PHE A 160 2.60 -23.88 -6.51
CA PHE A 160 1.96 -24.90 -5.69
C PHE A 160 2.53 -25.11 -4.26
N ALA A 161 1.63 -25.36 -3.30
CA ALA A 161 1.67 -26.54 -2.40
C ALA A 161 0.31 -26.76 -1.70
N SER A 162 0.01 -28.04 -1.45
CA SER A 162 -1.27 -28.68 -1.14
C SER A 162 -1.70 -28.70 0.35
N SER A 163 -3.01 -28.70 0.64
CA SER A 163 -3.76 -29.85 1.25
C SER A 163 -5.23 -29.56 1.65
N VAL A 164 -6.14 -30.25 0.95
CA VAL A 164 -7.41 -30.94 1.34
C VAL A 164 -8.28 -30.43 2.52
N GLN A 165 -9.54 -30.07 2.24
CA GLN A 165 -10.77 -30.70 2.79
C GLN A 165 -12.05 -30.34 1.96
N LYS A 166 -12.95 -31.33 1.86
CA LYS A 166 -14.19 -31.57 1.06
C LYS A 166 -15.37 -30.64 1.39
N GLU A 167 -16.51 -30.50 0.69
CA GLU A 167 -17.22 -31.02 -0.52
C GLU A 167 -18.46 -30.11 -0.69
N GLN A 168 -18.90 -29.74 -1.91
CA GLN A 168 -20.31 -29.73 -2.39
C GLN A 168 -20.45 -29.00 -3.75
N GLU A 169 -21.01 -29.70 -4.75
CA GLU A 169 -21.25 -29.27 -6.13
C GLU A 169 -22.62 -28.56 -6.30
N ILE A 170 -22.69 -27.50 -7.12
CA ILE A 170 -23.90 -27.08 -7.84
C ILE A 170 -23.51 -26.65 -9.27
N SER A 171 -24.34 -27.05 -10.23
CA SER A 171 -24.18 -26.96 -11.68
C SER A 171 -24.94 -25.80 -12.33
N THR A 172 -24.35 -25.24 -13.40
CA THR A 172 -24.89 -24.46 -14.55
C THR A 172 -25.35 -22.99 -14.34
N GLU A 173 -24.68 -22.07 -15.05
CA GLU A 173 -25.11 -20.68 -15.33
C GLU A 173 -25.24 -20.46 -16.86
N LEU A 174 -26.26 -19.71 -17.29
CA LEU A 174 -26.47 -19.19 -18.65
C LEU A 174 -26.77 -17.68 -18.55
N LYS A 175 -26.09 -16.85 -19.35
CA LYS A 175 -26.24 -15.37 -19.39
C LYS A 175 -26.91 -14.90 -20.68
N SER A 176 -27.80 -13.92 -20.57
CA SER A 176 -28.49 -13.23 -21.67
C SER A 176 -27.63 -12.14 -22.34
N LYS A 177 -28.04 -11.72 -23.55
CA LYS A 177 -27.32 -10.83 -24.49
C LYS A 177 -27.62 -9.34 -24.29
N ALA A 178 -26.60 -8.49 -24.44
CA ALA A 178 -26.72 -7.03 -24.53
C ALA A 178 -26.65 -6.53 -25.99
N VAL A 179 -27.46 -5.50 -26.30
CA VAL A 179 -27.58 -4.82 -27.60
C VAL A 179 -26.51 -3.73 -27.74
N GLU A 180 -26.00 -3.56 -28.96
CA GLU A 180 -24.86 -2.70 -29.29
C GLU A 180 -25.31 -1.41 -30.00
N SER A 181 -25.03 -0.28 -29.34
CA SER A 181 -24.92 1.10 -29.86
C SER A 181 -26.15 2.02 -29.85
N VAL A 182 -25.90 3.25 -29.35
CA VAL A 182 -26.72 4.47 -29.53
C VAL A 182 -25.82 5.52 -30.20
N SER A 183 -26.34 6.24 -31.19
CA SER A 183 -25.64 7.28 -31.95
C SER A 183 -25.84 8.68 -31.36
N VAL A 184 -24.78 9.50 -31.40
CA VAL A 184 -24.76 10.88 -30.90
C VAL A 184 -24.82 11.86 -32.08
N LEU A 185 -25.78 12.78 -32.07
CA LEU A 185 -25.91 13.89 -33.03
C LEU A 185 -25.39 15.19 -32.41
N GLN A 186 -24.50 15.90 -33.10
CA GLN A 186 -23.98 17.21 -32.71
C GLN A 186 -25.00 18.32 -33.00
N VAL A 187 -25.24 19.21 -32.02
CA VAL A 187 -26.18 20.32 -32.15
C VAL A 187 -25.48 21.56 -32.71
N ASP A 188 -26.08 22.16 -33.73
CA ASP A 188 -25.61 23.34 -34.44
C ASP A 188 -25.98 24.63 -33.66
N ARG A 189 -24.97 25.37 -33.20
CA ARG A 189 -25.07 26.45 -32.20
C ARG A 189 -25.93 27.65 -32.64
N GLN A 190 -26.18 27.80 -33.95
CA GLN A 190 -26.96 28.92 -34.50
C GLN A 190 -28.49 28.77 -34.33
N LYS A 191 -29.02 27.54 -34.19
CA LYS A 191 -30.48 27.33 -34.02
C LYS A 191 -30.99 27.51 -32.58
N GLN A 192 -30.08 27.52 -31.59
CA GLN A 192 -30.44 27.67 -30.18
C GLN A 192 -30.73 29.12 -29.78
N GLU A 193 -30.11 30.10 -30.43
CA GLU A 193 -30.34 31.53 -30.14
C GLU A 193 -31.70 32.02 -30.66
N GLU A 194 -32.28 31.38 -31.69
CA GLU A 194 -33.60 31.72 -32.21
C GLU A 194 -34.78 31.17 -31.38
N TYR A 195 -34.56 30.20 -30.48
CA TYR A 195 -35.65 29.46 -29.82
C TYR A 195 -36.00 29.93 -28.39
N MET A 196 -35.30 30.93 -27.82
CA MET A 196 -35.58 31.46 -26.47
C MET A 196 -36.70 32.51 -26.40
N LEU A 197 -37.67 32.46 -27.31
CA LEU A 197 -38.75 33.45 -27.40
C LEU A 197 -40.13 32.80 -27.57
N THR A 198 -40.55 31.87 -26.69
CA THR A 198 -42.00 31.67 -26.41
C THR A 198 -42.27 30.74 -25.20
N HIS A 199 -42.94 31.28 -24.18
CA HIS A 199 -43.57 30.56 -23.05
C HIS A 199 -44.96 30.01 -23.44
N ASN A 200 -45.47 28.97 -22.75
CA ASN A 200 -46.65 29.08 -21.85
C ASN A 200 -47.11 27.77 -21.16
N PHE A 201 -47.80 27.99 -20.03
CA PHE A 201 -48.40 27.13 -18.98
C PHE A 201 -49.41 26.05 -19.44
N GLU A 202 -49.62 24.99 -18.62
CA GLU A 202 -50.86 24.76 -17.83
C GLU A 202 -50.79 23.54 -16.87
N LYS A 203 -51.47 23.70 -15.70
CA LYS A 203 -51.74 22.69 -14.66
C LYS A 203 -53.02 21.92 -14.98
N VAL A 204 -53.16 20.63 -14.62
CA VAL A 204 -54.41 20.04 -14.05
C VAL A 204 -54.08 18.79 -13.20
N GLU A 205 -54.81 18.66 -12.07
CA GLU A 205 -54.85 17.58 -11.08
C GLU A 205 -55.57 16.31 -11.59
N THR A 206 -55.22 15.12 -11.06
CA THR A 206 -56.21 14.16 -10.50
C THR A 206 -55.52 13.01 -9.77
N ALA A 207 -56.00 12.72 -8.56
CA ALA A 207 -55.84 11.46 -7.84
C ALA A 207 -57.03 10.53 -8.16
N GLU A 208 -56.84 9.21 -8.01
CA GLU A 208 -57.80 8.06 -7.92
C GLU A 208 -57.18 6.86 -8.67
N GLU A 209 -57.30 5.58 -8.28
CA GLU A 209 -57.92 4.91 -7.14
C GLU A 209 -57.22 3.54 -6.99
N PHE A 210 -57.11 3.07 -5.76
CA PHE A 210 -56.54 1.77 -5.40
C PHE A 210 -57.59 0.69 -5.66
N ASP A 211 -57.38 -0.15 -6.67
CA ASP A 211 -58.31 -1.25 -6.99
C ASP A 211 -57.81 -2.56 -6.38
N GLY A 212 -58.45 -2.94 -5.27
CA GLY A 212 -58.06 -4.04 -4.40
C GLY A 212 -58.24 -5.42 -5.03
N VAL A 213 -57.23 -5.88 -5.76
CA VAL A 213 -57.09 -7.29 -6.15
C VAL A 213 -55.81 -7.86 -5.52
N TRP A 214 -55.98 -8.65 -4.44
CA TRP A 214 -54.95 -9.59 -4.02
C TRP A 214 -54.95 -10.77 -4.99
N ARG A 215 -53.82 -10.98 -5.68
CA ARG A 215 -53.55 -12.18 -6.45
C ARG A 215 -52.33 -12.91 -5.87
N ASP A 216 -52.40 -14.21 -5.99
CA ASP A 216 -51.71 -15.25 -5.23
C ASP A 216 -50.20 -15.04 -5.08
N PHE A 217 -49.68 -15.44 -3.90
CA PHE A 217 -48.28 -15.78 -3.73
C PHE A 217 -48.01 -17.07 -4.53
N ASP A 218 -47.89 -16.93 -5.84
CA ASP A 218 -47.23 -17.93 -6.67
C ASP A 218 -45.97 -17.28 -7.25
N GLY A 219 -44.84 -17.93 -7.00
CA GLY A 219 -43.50 -17.45 -7.35
C GLY A 219 -43.24 -17.51 -8.85
N GLY A 220 -43.94 -16.67 -9.62
CA GLY A 220 -43.64 -16.39 -11.02
C GLY A 220 -42.96 -15.04 -11.15
N ASP A 221 -41.75 -15.04 -11.72
CA ASP A 221 -40.94 -13.86 -12.03
C ASP A 221 -41.74 -12.78 -12.78
N SER A 222 -42.03 -11.66 -12.11
CA SER A 222 -42.51 -10.41 -12.74
C SER A 222 -41.34 -9.52 -13.19
N LEU A 223 -40.26 -10.13 -13.69
CA LEU A 223 -39.07 -9.42 -14.22
C LEU A 223 -39.30 -8.83 -15.62
N GLN A 224 -40.32 -9.31 -16.32
CA GLN A 224 -40.58 -8.94 -17.72
C GLN A 224 -41.33 -7.59 -17.84
N GLU A 225 -42.27 -7.32 -16.93
CA GLU A 225 -43.09 -6.08 -16.94
C GLU A 225 -42.28 -4.86 -16.47
N ASP A 226 -41.36 -5.03 -15.52
CA ASP A 226 -40.43 -3.97 -15.07
C ASP A 226 -39.37 -3.63 -16.14
N MET A 227 -39.09 -4.55 -17.06
CA MET A 227 -38.16 -4.35 -18.18
C MET A 227 -38.80 -3.48 -19.28
N GLU A 228 -40.09 -3.64 -19.54
CA GLU A 228 -40.83 -2.85 -20.54
C GLU A 228 -40.99 -1.37 -20.14
N ALA A 229 -41.19 -1.08 -18.85
CA ALA A 229 -41.32 0.30 -18.35
C ALA A 229 -40.00 1.10 -18.39
N LEU A 230 -38.84 0.43 -18.30
CA LEU A 230 -37.52 1.05 -18.41
C LEU A 230 -37.10 1.28 -19.88
N ASP A 231 -37.58 0.44 -20.80
CA ASP A 231 -37.35 0.60 -22.25
C ASP A 231 -38.12 1.79 -22.86
N GLU A 232 -39.22 2.24 -22.23
CA GLU A 232 -40.02 3.38 -22.72
C GLU A 232 -39.45 4.77 -22.36
N LEU A 233 -38.53 4.88 -21.39
CA LEU A 233 -37.90 6.16 -21.02
C LEU A 233 -36.81 6.58 -22.02
N ASN A 234 -37.24 7.14 -23.16
CA ASN A 234 -36.38 7.70 -24.20
C ASN A 234 -35.67 9.00 -23.76
N LEU A 235 -34.52 8.87 -23.07
CA LEU A 235 -33.57 9.98 -22.80
C LEU A 235 -32.77 10.36 -24.07
N LYS A 236 -33.46 10.73 -25.15
CA LYS A 236 -32.83 10.94 -26.47
C LYS A 236 -31.91 12.15 -26.56
N HIS A 237 -32.01 13.15 -25.69
CA HIS A 237 -31.20 14.36 -25.78
C HIS A 237 -30.72 14.85 -24.41
N VAL A 238 -29.40 14.81 -24.17
CA VAL A 238 -28.74 15.50 -23.05
C VAL A 238 -27.64 16.38 -23.63
N VAL A 239 -27.73 17.68 -23.35
CA VAL A 239 -26.77 18.69 -23.82
C VAL A 239 -25.68 18.88 -22.76
N ARG A 240 -24.41 18.78 -23.14
CA ARG A 240 -23.29 19.25 -22.30
C ARG A 240 -22.85 20.64 -22.74
N VAL A 241 -22.65 21.52 -21.76
CA VAL A 241 -22.06 22.84 -21.94
C VAL A 241 -20.61 22.77 -21.44
N ASP A 242 -19.65 23.18 -22.27
CA ASP A 242 -18.26 23.40 -21.86
C ASP A 242 -18.12 24.85 -21.38
N ASP A 243 -18.15 25.04 -20.07
CA ASP A 243 -17.52 26.18 -19.42
C ASP A 243 -16.91 25.74 -18.08
N ILE A 244 -15.76 26.33 -17.77
CA ILE A 244 -15.00 26.07 -16.53
C ILE A 244 -15.70 26.80 -15.39
N VAL A 245 -16.33 26.05 -14.48
CA VAL A 245 -16.91 26.62 -13.26
C VAL A 245 -16.45 25.87 -12.02
N HIS A 246 -15.88 26.61 -11.08
CA HIS A 246 -15.70 26.19 -9.70
C HIS A 246 -17.07 25.96 -9.06
N SER A 247 -17.42 24.69 -8.85
CA SER A 247 -18.45 24.31 -7.89
C SER A 247 -18.27 22.85 -7.51
N ILE A 248 -18.12 22.63 -6.21
CA ILE A 248 -18.06 21.32 -5.57
C ILE A 248 -19.41 20.64 -5.76
N TYR A 249 -19.45 19.55 -6.53
CA TYR A 249 -20.55 18.61 -6.43
C TYR A 249 -20.35 17.78 -5.16
N LYS A 250 -21.04 18.20 -4.11
CA LYS A 250 -21.32 17.38 -2.93
C LYS A 250 -22.33 16.32 -3.37
N ALA A 251 -21.84 15.24 -3.96
CA ALA A 251 -22.61 14.00 -3.99
C ALA A 251 -22.52 13.43 -2.57
N GLU A 252 -23.56 13.64 -1.77
CA GLU A 252 -23.87 12.74 -0.68
C GLU A 252 -24.17 11.38 -1.30
N TYR A 253 -23.09 10.62 -1.52
CA TYR A 253 -23.17 9.21 -1.81
C TYR A 253 -23.59 8.51 -0.52
N ASN A 254 -24.89 8.34 -0.34
CA ASN A 254 -25.50 7.40 0.62
C ASN A 254 -25.50 5.96 0.06
N GLY A 255 -24.61 5.66 -0.90
CA GLY A 255 -24.29 4.29 -1.20
C GLY A 255 -23.35 3.79 -0.12
N GLN A 256 -23.86 2.88 0.70
CA GLN A 256 -23.03 2.06 1.57
C GLN A 256 -21.87 1.50 0.72
N PHE A 257 -20.68 2.09 0.88
CA PHE A 257 -19.57 1.20 1.17
C PHE A 257 -20.13 0.32 2.27
N THR A 258 -20.20 -0.98 2.04
CA THR A 258 -19.95 -1.93 3.11
C THR A 258 -18.55 -1.59 3.64
N VAL A 259 -18.48 -0.50 4.39
CA VAL A 259 -17.84 -0.49 5.69
C VAL A 259 -18.40 -1.77 6.29
N ALA A 260 -17.61 -2.84 6.24
CA ALA A 260 -17.58 -3.71 7.38
C ALA A 260 -17.25 -2.78 8.54
N GLU A 261 -18.31 -2.17 9.10
CA GLU A 261 -18.26 -1.37 10.28
C GLU A 261 -17.65 -2.29 11.31
N CYS A 262 -16.39 -2.07 11.64
CA CYS A 262 -16.10 -2.01 13.06
C CYS A 262 -17.09 -0.97 13.60
N LYS A 263 -18.23 -1.44 14.12
CA LYS A 263 -19.28 -0.70 14.86
C LYS A 263 -18.74 0.11 16.06
N GLU A 264 -17.44 0.35 16.15
CA GLU A 264 -16.70 0.56 17.38
C GLU A 264 -15.74 1.76 17.34
N LEU A 265 -15.45 2.32 16.16
CA LEU A 265 -14.71 3.58 16.03
C LEU A 265 -15.71 4.74 15.92
N LYS A 266 -16.03 5.38 17.07
CA LYS A 266 -16.73 6.68 17.03
C LYS A 266 -15.79 7.69 16.38
N GLN A 267 -16.07 8.10 15.15
CA GLN A 267 -15.40 9.25 14.54
C GLN A 267 -15.61 10.45 15.46
N SER A 268 -14.52 11.12 15.81
CA SER A 268 -14.60 12.38 16.53
C SER A 268 -15.02 13.46 15.54
N ASP A 269 -15.96 14.32 15.94
CA ASP A 269 -16.34 15.50 15.13
C ASP A 269 -15.21 16.55 15.08
N HIS A 270 -14.16 16.36 15.88
CA HIS A 270 -13.03 17.26 16.01
C HIS A 270 -11.84 16.77 15.17
N PHE A 271 -11.31 17.65 14.32
CA PHE A 271 -10.08 17.40 13.56
C PHE A 271 -9.01 18.42 13.90
N TYR A 272 -7.76 17.99 13.78
CA TYR A 272 -6.59 18.86 13.84
C TYR A 272 -6.08 19.08 12.41
N PRO A 273 -6.03 20.33 11.92
CA PRO A 273 -5.41 20.64 10.65
C PRO A 273 -3.89 20.59 10.78
N TYR A 274 -3.23 20.01 9.78
CA TYR A 274 -1.77 19.96 9.67
C TYR A 274 -1.33 20.41 8.27
N PRO A 275 -0.20 21.13 8.18
CA PRO A 275 0.36 21.50 6.90
C PRO A 275 1.02 20.29 6.23
N GLU A 276 1.06 20.32 4.90
CA GLU A 276 1.83 19.41 4.07
C GLU A 276 2.92 20.17 3.33
N TRP A 277 4.11 19.58 3.19
CA TRP A 277 5.21 20.17 2.46
C TRP A 277 5.12 19.88 0.97
N ASP A 278 4.92 20.93 0.16
CA ASP A 278 5.05 20.85 -1.29
C ASP A 278 6.53 20.98 -1.67
N TYR A 279 7.13 19.88 -2.10
CA TYR A 279 8.54 19.84 -2.49
C TYR A 279 8.85 20.60 -3.78
N VAL A 280 7.87 20.76 -4.68
CA VAL A 280 8.03 21.44 -5.97
C VAL A 280 8.09 22.94 -5.72
N GLN A 281 7.12 23.45 -4.96
CA GLN A 281 7.03 24.87 -4.64
C GLN A 281 7.93 25.28 -3.46
N LYS A 282 8.46 24.31 -2.71
CA LYS A 282 9.23 24.49 -1.46
C LYS A 282 8.46 25.36 -0.45
N LYS A 283 7.16 25.11 -0.34
CA LYS A 283 6.26 25.85 0.53
C LYS A 283 5.37 24.88 1.28
N TYR A 284 4.90 25.31 2.44
CA TYR A 284 3.86 24.59 3.16
C TYR A 284 2.50 24.91 2.55
N LEU A 285 1.71 23.86 2.34
CA LEU A 285 0.28 23.96 2.11
C LEU A 285 -0.41 24.01 3.48
N PRO A 286 -0.90 25.18 3.92
CA PRO A 286 -1.52 25.32 5.24
C PRO A 286 -2.84 24.55 5.29
N ASP A 287 -3.14 23.96 6.44
CA ASP A 287 -4.40 23.25 6.74
C ASP A 287 -4.82 22.20 5.69
N TYR A 288 -3.84 21.63 4.99
CA TYR A 288 -4.06 20.75 3.87
C TYR A 288 -4.52 19.35 4.28
N CYS A 289 -4.02 18.87 5.42
CA CYS A 289 -4.33 17.56 5.96
C CYS A 289 -5.19 17.68 7.22
N LYS A 290 -6.24 16.86 7.33
CA LYS A 290 -7.11 16.82 8.51
C LYS A 290 -6.93 15.50 9.25
N VAL A 291 -6.45 15.60 10.48
CA VAL A 291 -6.20 14.45 11.36
C VAL A 291 -7.32 14.32 12.39
N PHE A 292 -8.01 13.18 12.37
CA PHE A 292 -9.09 12.83 13.28
C PHE A 292 -8.56 11.91 14.39
N PRO A 293 -8.42 12.39 15.63
CA PRO A 293 -8.05 11.57 16.77
C PRO A 293 -9.22 10.66 17.15
N VAL A 294 -9.00 9.37 17.21
CA VAL A 294 -9.99 8.38 17.64
C VAL A 294 -9.43 7.59 18.81
N LEU A 295 -10.23 7.44 19.86
CA LEU A 295 -9.89 6.54 20.96
C LEU A 295 -10.42 5.16 20.63
N PHE A 296 -9.53 4.18 20.51
CA PHE A 296 -9.93 2.82 20.27
C PHE A 296 -10.64 2.29 21.52
N LYS A 297 -11.91 1.91 21.37
CA LYS A 297 -12.63 1.25 22.46
C LYS A 297 -12.22 -0.20 22.49
N SER A 298 -11.70 -0.64 23.63
CA SER A 298 -11.27 -2.02 23.84
C SER A 298 -12.41 -2.99 23.55
N VAL A 299 -12.27 -3.71 22.44
CA VAL A 299 -13.09 -4.89 22.12
C VAL A 299 -12.56 -6.05 22.95
N ARG A 300 -13.42 -6.94 23.43
CA ARG A 300 -12.98 -8.18 24.07
C ARG A 300 -12.31 -9.07 23.03
N SER A 301 -11.00 -8.89 22.85
CA SER A 301 -10.15 -9.72 22.01
C SER A 301 -9.22 -10.56 22.89
N THR A 302 -9.16 -11.87 22.62
CA THR A 302 -8.20 -12.79 23.23
C THR A 302 -6.88 -12.87 22.46
N THR A 303 -6.83 -12.31 21.25
CA THR A 303 -5.70 -12.39 20.32
C THR A 303 -4.43 -11.77 20.91
N GLY A 304 -4.52 -10.58 21.51
CA GLY A 304 -3.35 -9.93 22.12
C GLY A 304 -2.75 -10.75 23.26
N GLY A 305 -3.59 -11.39 24.08
CA GLY A 305 -3.13 -12.26 25.15
C GLY A 305 -2.51 -13.58 24.66
N GLN A 306 -2.99 -14.12 23.53
CA GLN A 306 -2.37 -15.28 22.87
C GLN A 306 -0.98 -14.91 22.34
N MET A 307 -0.85 -13.81 21.61
CA MET A 307 0.41 -13.31 21.07
C MET A 307 1.49 -13.11 22.14
N ILE A 308 1.13 -12.58 23.32
CA ILE A 308 2.07 -12.44 24.45
C ILE A 308 2.57 -13.80 24.94
N ARG A 309 1.69 -14.80 25.02
CA ARG A 309 2.08 -16.16 25.44
C ARG A 309 3.04 -16.80 24.43
N ASP A 310 2.77 -16.63 23.14
CA ASP A 310 3.61 -17.16 22.07
C ASP A 310 5.01 -16.52 22.09
N CYS A 311 5.09 -15.21 22.40
CA CYS A 311 6.33 -14.46 22.49
C CYS A 311 7.02 -14.48 23.88
N HIS A 312 6.54 -15.29 24.84
CA HIS A 312 7.02 -15.25 26.24
C HIS A 312 8.55 -15.39 26.39
N ARG A 313 9.17 -16.26 25.58
CA ARG A 313 10.64 -16.42 25.58
C ARG A 313 11.36 -15.13 25.19
N GLN A 314 10.88 -14.46 24.14
CA GLN A 314 11.48 -13.22 23.65
C GLN A 314 11.29 -12.08 24.65
N ILE A 315 10.09 -11.98 25.24
CA ILE A 315 9.77 -11.03 26.31
C ILE A 315 10.69 -11.24 27.51
N SER A 316 10.93 -12.49 27.91
CA SER A 316 11.83 -12.80 29.03
C SER A 316 13.28 -12.35 28.76
N ILE A 317 13.77 -12.54 27.52
CA ILE A 317 15.09 -12.05 27.09
C ILE A 317 15.13 -10.53 27.13
N LEU A 318 14.12 -9.87 26.56
CA LEU A 318 13.99 -8.41 26.59
C LEU A 318 13.99 -7.86 28.03
N LYS A 319 13.19 -8.45 28.92
CA LYS A 319 13.14 -8.08 30.34
C LYS A 319 14.50 -8.23 31.02
N LYS A 320 15.24 -9.30 30.75
CA LYS A 320 16.59 -9.51 31.31
C LYS A 320 17.58 -8.43 30.84
N GLU A 321 17.52 -8.08 29.56
CA GLU A 321 18.41 -7.08 28.97
C GLU A 321 18.05 -5.65 29.43
N LEU A 322 16.76 -5.33 29.50
CA LEU A 322 16.28 -4.08 30.10
C LEU A 322 16.65 -4.00 31.59
N SER A 323 16.58 -5.11 32.33
CA SER A 323 16.96 -5.15 33.75
C SER A 323 18.45 -4.87 33.94
N LYS A 324 19.32 -5.45 33.11
CA LYS A 324 20.75 -5.10 33.12
C LYS A 324 20.96 -3.61 32.90
N PHE A 325 20.18 -3.01 32.00
CA PHE A 325 20.29 -1.59 31.69
C PHE A 325 19.79 -0.70 32.83
N TYR A 326 18.60 -0.96 33.36
CA TYR A 326 17.99 -0.16 34.43
C TYR A 326 18.70 -0.28 35.77
N ASN A 327 19.35 -1.42 36.02
CA ASN A 327 20.13 -1.65 37.24
C ASN A 327 21.58 -1.19 37.13
N GLN A 328 21.98 -0.52 36.03
CA GLN A 328 23.30 0.10 35.94
C GLN A 328 23.41 1.28 36.89
N TRP A 329 24.42 1.21 37.77
CA TRP A 329 24.83 2.33 38.59
C TRP A 329 25.61 3.31 37.73
N THR A 330 25.19 4.57 37.75
CA THR A 330 25.97 5.67 37.17
C THR A 330 26.69 6.40 38.29
N GLN A 331 28.00 6.57 38.15
CA GLN A 331 28.76 7.46 39.02
C GLN A 331 28.46 8.90 38.60
N VAL A 332 27.90 9.66 39.54
CA VAL A 332 27.73 11.11 39.42
C VAL A 332 28.93 11.76 40.10
N ARG A 333 29.65 12.57 39.33
CA ARG A 333 30.84 13.30 39.75
C ARG A 333 30.51 14.67 40.32
N ARG A 334 31.48 15.31 40.96
CA ARG A 334 31.39 16.69 41.48
C ARG A 334 30.14 16.92 42.35
N MET A 335 29.99 16.11 43.39
CA MET A 335 28.91 16.24 44.37
C MET A 335 29.45 16.80 45.69
N ASN A 336 28.61 17.53 46.44
CA ASN A 336 29.00 18.01 47.77
C ASN A 336 29.17 16.85 48.76
N HIS A 337 28.46 15.73 48.55
CA HIS A 337 28.42 14.57 49.46
C HIS A 337 28.39 13.30 48.61
N GLY A 338 29.09 12.25 49.05
CA GLY A 338 29.15 10.97 48.37
C GLY A 338 29.97 9.93 49.13
N ASP A 339 30.02 8.71 48.60
CA ASP A 339 30.66 7.57 49.26
C ASP A 339 32.17 7.55 49.06
N GLU A 340 32.65 8.14 47.96
CA GLU A 340 34.06 8.18 47.55
C GLU A 340 34.42 9.63 47.14
N PHE A 341 35.71 9.95 47.14
CA PHE A 341 36.20 11.24 46.65
C PHE A 341 36.46 11.21 45.13
N ASP A 342 36.09 12.30 44.47
CA ASP A 342 36.44 12.56 43.08
C ASP A 342 37.85 13.16 43.04
N ILE A 343 38.85 12.35 42.68
CA ILE A 343 40.26 12.74 42.68
C ILE A 343 40.50 13.93 41.74
N ASP A 344 39.80 13.96 40.60
CA ASP A 344 39.93 15.06 39.63
C ASP A 344 39.41 16.37 40.25
N ALA A 345 38.24 16.32 40.93
CA ALA A 345 37.67 17.50 41.58
C ALA A 345 38.47 17.96 42.81
N LEU A 346 39.05 17.02 43.57
CA LEU A 346 39.97 17.33 44.67
C LEU A 346 41.23 18.02 44.16
N HIS A 347 41.77 17.56 43.03
CA HIS A 347 42.95 18.14 42.41
C HIS A 347 42.65 19.56 41.93
N ASP A 348 41.52 19.76 41.24
CA ASP A 348 41.06 21.10 40.82
C ASP A 348 40.87 22.03 42.03
N MET A 349 40.21 21.57 43.10
CA MET A 349 40.04 22.33 44.35
C MET A 349 41.39 22.73 44.95
N HIS A 350 42.37 21.83 44.95
CA HIS A 350 43.70 22.14 45.48
C HIS A 350 44.42 23.21 44.65
N ILE A 351 44.31 23.14 43.32
CA ILE A 351 44.87 24.15 42.42
C ILE A 351 44.22 25.51 42.67
N ASP A 352 42.88 25.57 42.76
CA ASP A 352 42.14 26.81 42.97
C ASP A 352 42.51 27.48 44.31
N LEU A 353 42.64 26.68 45.38
CA LEU A 353 43.07 27.16 46.69
C LEU A 353 44.51 27.71 46.66
N GLN A 354 45.43 27.03 45.98
CA GLN A 354 46.81 27.52 45.81
C GLN A 354 46.87 28.79 44.95
N ALA A 355 45.95 28.95 44.00
CA ALA A 355 45.83 30.16 43.18
C ALA A 355 45.11 31.33 43.89
N GLY A 356 44.62 31.14 45.12
CA GLY A 356 43.87 32.15 45.87
C GLY A 356 42.46 32.39 45.34
N ILE A 357 41.91 31.45 44.55
CA ILE A 357 40.56 31.50 43.99
C ILE A 357 39.61 30.74 44.93
N GLN A 358 38.35 31.17 45.01
CA GLN A 358 37.33 30.43 45.75
C GLN A 358 37.04 29.09 45.05
N ALA A 359 37.39 27.99 45.72
CA ALA A 359 37.15 26.64 45.22
C ALA A 359 35.71 26.16 45.45
N ASP A 360 35.28 25.19 44.63
CA ASP A 360 33.97 24.52 44.76
C ASP A 360 34.09 23.28 45.67
N ASP A 361 33.18 23.13 46.64
CA ASP A 361 33.19 22.03 47.62
C ASP A 361 32.67 20.69 47.04
N LYS A 362 32.46 20.64 45.73
CA LYS A 362 31.95 19.49 44.98
C LYS A 362 33.02 18.44 44.72
N ILE A 363 33.52 17.80 45.77
CA ILE A 363 34.67 16.87 45.71
C ILE A 363 34.31 15.38 45.81
N TYR A 364 33.02 15.03 45.84
CA TYR A 364 32.59 13.65 46.06
C TYR A 364 32.00 12.99 44.81
N LEU A 365 32.08 11.66 44.78
CA LEU A 365 31.41 10.74 43.86
C LEU A 365 30.19 10.12 44.55
N SER A 366 29.07 10.08 43.85
CA SER A 366 27.86 9.38 44.32
C SER A 366 27.44 8.32 43.29
N LYS A 367 27.23 7.08 43.73
CA LYS A 367 26.64 6.03 42.89
C LYS A 367 25.13 6.17 42.95
N ARG A 368 24.51 6.56 41.85
CA ARG A 368 23.04 6.67 41.74
C ARG A 368 22.51 5.72 40.68
N ARG A 369 21.35 5.14 40.95
CA ARG A 369 20.57 4.46 39.90
C ARG A 369 20.05 5.51 38.93
N ASN A 370 20.25 5.27 37.65
CA ASN A 370 19.84 6.20 36.62
C ASN A 370 18.31 6.18 36.49
N ARG A 371 17.63 7.19 37.05
CA ARG A 371 16.20 7.40 36.80
C ARG A 371 16.07 8.14 35.47
N LYS A 372 15.75 7.38 34.43
CA LYS A 372 15.60 7.88 33.06
C LYS A 372 14.24 8.57 32.92
N ASP A 373 14.28 9.89 32.69
CA ASP A 373 13.08 10.68 32.40
C ASP A 373 12.76 10.61 30.90
N LEU A 374 12.01 9.58 30.52
CA LEU A 374 11.81 9.12 29.15
C LEU A 374 10.33 9.02 28.81
N SER A 375 9.94 9.53 27.63
CA SER A 375 8.63 9.28 27.02
C SER A 375 8.80 8.67 25.64
N ILE A 376 8.22 7.48 25.45
CA ILE A 376 8.23 6.76 24.17
C ILE A 376 6.82 6.77 23.58
N LEU A 377 6.70 7.13 22.31
CA LEU A 377 5.49 6.95 21.50
C LEU A 377 5.79 5.90 20.42
N PHE A 378 5.02 4.82 20.40
CA PHE A 378 5.00 3.86 19.30
C PHE A 378 3.90 4.24 18.32
N LEU A 379 4.25 4.45 17.06
CA LEU A 379 3.33 4.79 15.98
C LEU A 379 3.28 3.61 15.00
N ILE A 380 2.11 3.00 14.85
CA ILE A 380 1.88 1.82 14.01
C ILE A 380 1.19 2.23 12.71
N ASP A 381 1.70 1.74 11.59
CA ASP A 381 1.04 1.81 10.31
C ASP A 381 -0.01 0.71 10.17
N ILE A 382 -1.30 1.08 10.22
CA ILE A 382 -2.39 0.11 10.07
C ILE A 382 -3.05 0.21 8.71
N SER A 383 -2.33 0.72 7.70
CA SER A 383 -2.77 0.74 6.31
C SER A 383 -2.91 -0.66 5.70
N LEU A 384 -3.58 -0.76 4.55
CA LEU A 384 -3.76 -2.02 3.82
C LEU A 384 -2.43 -2.65 3.36
N SER A 385 -1.36 -1.87 3.19
CA SER A 385 -0.05 -2.42 2.84
C SER A 385 0.57 -3.23 3.98
N SER A 386 0.18 -2.96 5.23
CA SER A 386 0.47 -3.79 6.40
C SER A 386 -0.30 -5.13 6.44
N ASP A 387 -1.25 -5.37 5.53
CA ASP A 387 -1.91 -6.68 5.37
C ASP A 387 -1.12 -7.65 4.45
N SER A 388 0.04 -7.20 3.94
CA SER A 388 0.96 -8.06 3.19
C SER A 388 1.50 -9.21 4.06
N TYR A 389 1.85 -10.32 3.40
CA TYR A 389 2.36 -11.52 4.06
C TYR A 389 3.87 -11.64 3.91
N ILE A 390 4.55 -11.92 5.02
CA ILE A 390 5.97 -12.25 5.08
C ILE A 390 6.12 -13.59 5.80
N ASN A 391 6.72 -14.58 5.14
CA ASN A 391 6.90 -15.93 5.67
C ASN A 391 5.59 -16.54 6.21
N ASN A 392 4.48 -16.37 5.48
CA ASN A 392 3.13 -16.83 5.83
C ASN A 392 2.51 -16.15 7.08
N GLU A 393 3.07 -15.04 7.55
CA GLU A 393 2.46 -14.21 8.60
C GLU A 393 2.14 -12.82 8.07
N LYS A 394 1.03 -12.22 8.50
CA LYS A 394 0.68 -10.84 8.16
C LYS A 394 1.67 -9.87 8.80
N VAL A 395 2.13 -8.86 8.07
CA VAL A 395 3.05 -7.83 8.57
C VAL A 395 2.47 -7.14 9.81
N LEU A 396 1.19 -6.78 9.79
CA LEU A 396 0.51 -6.18 10.94
C LEU A 396 0.55 -7.09 12.17
N ASP A 397 0.46 -8.42 12.02
CA ASP A 397 0.54 -9.33 13.17
C ASP A 397 1.97 -9.40 13.73
N ILE A 398 2.98 -9.25 12.89
CA ILE A 398 4.37 -9.12 13.32
C ILE A 398 4.55 -7.81 14.11
N GLU A 399 4.01 -6.68 13.62
CA GLU A 399 4.05 -5.39 14.32
C GLU A 399 3.33 -5.43 15.67
N LYS A 400 2.15 -6.06 15.72
CA LYS A 400 1.41 -6.27 16.99
C LYS A 400 2.25 -7.05 17.98
N ARG A 401 2.85 -8.18 17.58
CA ARG A 401 3.72 -8.99 18.46
C ARG A 401 4.91 -8.20 18.97
N ALA A 402 5.49 -7.32 18.13
CA ALA A 402 6.58 -6.42 18.49
C ALA A 402 6.23 -5.52 19.68
N ILE A 403 5.10 -4.84 19.55
CA ILE A 403 4.64 -3.81 20.48
C ILE A 403 4.11 -4.46 21.73
N LEU A 404 3.41 -5.59 21.60
CA LEU A 404 3.00 -6.39 22.75
C LEU A 404 4.21 -6.87 23.54
N SER A 405 5.26 -7.36 22.87
CA SER A 405 6.47 -7.84 23.53
C SER A 405 7.24 -6.71 24.23
N MET A 406 7.38 -5.57 23.56
CA MET A 406 8.05 -4.40 24.12
C MET A 406 7.22 -3.76 25.24
N GLY A 407 5.91 -3.58 25.06
CA GLY A 407 5.02 -3.03 26.08
C GLY A 407 4.99 -3.87 27.35
N GLU A 408 4.99 -5.21 27.21
CA GLU A 408 5.09 -6.13 28.36
C GLU A 408 6.45 -6.01 29.06
N ALA A 409 7.52 -5.79 28.30
CA ALA A 409 8.85 -5.59 28.87
C ALA A 409 8.99 -4.23 29.57
N LEU A 410 8.44 -3.14 28.98
CA LEU A 410 8.47 -1.78 29.54
C LEU A 410 7.56 -1.62 30.76
N SER A 411 6.45 -2.36 30.82
CA SER A 411 5.50 -2.32 31.94
C SER A 411 6.14 -2.71 33.27
N ASP A 412 7.17 -3.56 33.27
CA ASP A 412 7.89 -3.97 34.49
C ASP A 412 8.78 -2.86 35.07
N PHE A 413 9.12 -1.84 34.27
CA PHE A 413 10.04 -0.75 34.65
C PHE A 413 9.33 0.58 34.88
N GLU A 414 8.00 0.58 34.99
CA GLU A 414 7.17 1.77 35.26
C GLU A 414 7.39 2.93 34.28
N LEU A 415 7.65 2.62 33.01
CA LEU A 415 7.89 3.64 31.98
C LEU A 415 6.59 4.16 31.38
N ASP A 416 6.53 5.48 31.22
CA ASP A 416 5.46 6.14 30.49
C ASP A 416 5.66 5.96 28.98
N PHE A 417 4.82 5.14 28.35
CA PHE A 417 4.77 5.00 26.90
C PHE A 417 3.35 5.08 26.35
N GLN A 418 3.22 5.55 25.13
CA GLN A 418 1.97 5.64 24.39
C GLN A 418 2.05 4.78 23.13
N VAL A 419 0.93 4.15 22.76
CA VAL A 419 0.81 3.36 21.53
C VAL A 419 -0.34 3.92 20.72
N ASP A 420 -0.01 4.39 19.53
CA ASP A 420 -0.94 4.96 18.57
C ASP A 420 -0.79 4.24 17.22
N ALA A 421 -1.86 4.25 16.43
CA ALA A 421 -1.90 3.76 15.07
C ALA A 421 -2.41 4.84 14.13
N TYR A 422 -2.06 4.78 12.85
CA TYR A 422 -2.59 5.71 11.85
C TYR A 422 -2.96 5.00 10.55
N PHE A 423 -3.92 5.58 9.84
CA PHE A 423 -4.23 5.29 8.46
C PHE A 423 -4.93 6.49 7.81
N SER A 424 -4.90 6.61 6.49
CA SER A 424 -5.62 7.63 5.75
C SER A 424 -6.70 7.03 4.85
N LYS A 425 -7.75 7.80 4.56
CA LYS A 425 -8.62 7.55 3.40
C LYS A 425 -8.34 8.54 2.27
N THR A 426 -8.10 9.80 2.65
CA THR A 426 -7.70 10.92 1.78
C THR A 426 -6.91 11.92 2.62
N ARG A 427 -6.38 12.99 2.01
CA ARG A 427 -5.79 14.13 2.76
C ARG A 427 -6.73 14.73 3.81
N ASN A 428 -8.03 14.72 3.52
CA ASN A 428 -9.07 15.29 4.39
C ASN A 428 -9.56 14.33 5.46
N PHE A 429 -9.08 13.08 5.47
CA PHE A 429 -9.52 12.03 6.39
C PHE A 429 -8.32 11.15 6.78
N CYS A 430 -7.39 11.73 7.52
CA CYS A 430 -6.32 10.99 8.19
C CYS A 430 -6.82 10.59 9.59
N THR A 431 -6.91 9.30 9.87
CA THR A 431 -7.37 8.82 11.18
C THR A 431 -6.15 8.49 12.05
N TYR A 432 -6.15 9.00 13.28
CA TYR A 432 -5.11 8.74 14.27
C TYR A 432 -5.74 8.04 15.46
N VAL A 433 -5.45 6.77 15.63
CA VAL A 433 -6.09 5.89 16.62
C VAL A 433 -5.19 5.74 17.83
N THR A 434 -5.61 6.23 18.99
CA THR A 434 -4.89 5.97 20.24
C THR A 434 -5.38 4.67 20.86
N LEU A 435 -4.43 3.75 21.06
CA LEU A 435 -4.65 2.40 21.60
C LEU A 435 -4.29 2.33 23.08
N LYS A 436 -3.28 3.12 23.47
CA LYS A 436 -2.84 3.28 24.86
C LYS A 436 -2.33 4.69 25.09
N HIS A 437 -2.92 5.42 26.02
CA HIS A 437 -2.32 6.67 26.51
C HIS A 437 -1.11 6.45 27.42
N PHE A 438 -0.24 7.46 27.55
CA PHE A 438 0.91 7.45 28.47
C PHE A 438 0.54 6.92 29.87
N LYS A 439 -0.48 7.51 30.51
CA LYS A 439 -0.92 7.18 31.88
C LYS A 439 -1.85 5.97 31.97
N GLN A 440 -2.20 5.34 30.86
CA GLN A 440 -3.11 4.20 30.83
C GLN A 440 -2.37 2.90 31.19
N SER A 441 -3.04 2.03 31.95
CA SER A 441 -2.47 0.74 32.34
C SER A 441 -2.25 -0.17 31.12
N TRP A 442 -1.09 -0.84 31.08
CA TRP A 442 -0.71 -1.71 29.98
C TRP A 442 -1.72 -2.84 29.73
N ARG A 443 -2.26 -3.45 30.80
CA ARG A 443 -3.24 -4.56 30.69
C ARG A 443 -4.48 -4.23 29.86
N SER A 444 -4.94 -2.98 29.90
CA SER A 444 -6.10 -2.55 29.10
C SER A 444 -5.77 -2.36 27.62
N ALA A 445 -4.51 -2.05 27.30
CA ALA A 445 -4.05 -1.83 25.93
C ALA A 445 -3.83 -3.14 25.15
N ILE A 446 -3.52 -4.25 25.84
CA ILE A 446 -3.25 -5.56 25.20
C ILE A 446 -4.40 -5.98 24.28
N GLN A 447 -5.65 -5.83 24.75
CA GLN A 447 -6.83 -6.19 23.97
C GLN A 447 -7.03 -5.25 22.78
N SER A 448 -6.83 -3.95 23.01
CA SER A 448 -6.95 -2.91 21.97
C SER A 448 -5.95 -3.15 20.84
N ILE A 449 -4.69 -3.41 21.17
CA ILE A 449 -3.62 -3.70 20.20
C ILE A 449 -3.90 -4.99 19.42
N GLY A 450 -4.36 -6.05 20.11
CA GLY A 450 -4.72 -7.31 19.47
C GLY A 450 -5.91 -7.22 18.52
N ALA A 451 -6.82 -6.27 18.73
CA ALA A 451 -8.05 -6.10 17.96
C ALA A 451 -7.90 -5.25 16.68
N ILE A 452 -6.77 -4.57 16.49
CA ILE A 452 -6.52 -3.71 15.32
C ILE A 452 -6.55 -4.54 14.03
N GLN A 453 -7.07 -3.96 12.97
CA GLN A 453 -7.04 -4.53 11.62
C GLN A 453 -6.52 -3.50 10.62
N ALA A 454 -5.96 -3.99 9.51
CA ALA A 454 -5.46 -3.15 8.42
C ALA A 454 -6.62 -2.45 7.69
N GLN A 455 -6.50 -1.15 7.42
CA GLN A 455 -7.53 -0.30 6.82
C GLN A 455 -6.91 0.90 6.09
N GLY A 456 -7.49 1.28 4.94
CA GLY A 456 -7.11 2.50 4.23
C GLY A 456 -5.67 2.53 3.69
N PHE A 457 -5.13 3.74 3.57
CA PHE A 457 -3.86 4.10 2.96
C PHE A 457 -2.89 4.74 3.98
N THR A 458 -1.75 5.24 3.50
CA THR A 458 -0.56 5.61 4.27
C THR A 458 -0.12 7.06 4.04
N ARG A 459 -0.77 8.02 4.73
CA ARG A 459 -0.31 9.42 4.81
C ARG A 459 0.47 9.72 6.10
N ILE A 460 1.74 9.33 6.12
CA ILE A 460 2.63 9.39 7.30
C ILE A 460 2.90 10.82 7.80
N GLY A 461 3.10 11.80 6.92
CA GLY A 461 3.58 13.14 7.30
C GLY A 461 2.72 13.83 8.36
N PRO A 462 1.40 13.95 8.15
CA PRO A 462 0.47 14.48 9.17
C PRO A 462 0.48 13.67 10.47
N ALA A 463 0.59 12.33 10.40
CA ALA A 463 0.68 11.48 11.58
C ALA A 463 1.94 11.79 12.40
N LEU A 464 3.10 11.94 11.76
CA LEU A 464 4.35 12.34 12.43
C LEU A 464 4.24 13.72 13.11
N ARG A 465 3.62 14.70 12.44
CA ARG A 465 3.38 16.03 13.01
C ARG A 465 2.43 15.97 14.20
N HIS A 466 1.41 15.13 14.14
CA HIS A 466 0.50 14.89 15.25
C HIS A 466 1.21 14.23 16.44
N SER A 467 1.93 13.13 16.22
CA SER A 467 2.74 12.47 17.25
C SER A 467 3.75 13.40 17.89
N SER A 468 4.40 14.27 17.09
CA SER A 468 5.31 15.31 17.60
C SER A 468 4.59 16.25 18.57
N THR A 469 3.38 16.68 18.23
CA THR A 469 2.55 17.55 19.07
C THR A 469 2.15 16.86 20.38
N LEU A 470 1.84 15.57 20.34
CA LEU A 470 1.54 14.76 21.53
C LEU A 470 2.77 14.60 22.44
N LEU A 471 3.93 14.26 21.88
CA LEU A 471 5.18 14.13 22.62
C LEU A 471 5.64 15.45 23.24
N GLN A 472 5.37 16.60 22.60
CA GLN A 472 5.70 17.90 23.17
C GLN A 472 4.95 18.18 24.48
N LYS A 473 3.74 17.63 24.67
CA LYS A 473 2.96 17.75 25.92
C LYS A 473 3.58 16.98 27.08
N SER A 474 4.45 15.99 26.82
CA SER A 474 5.17 15.29 27.87
C SER A 474 6.24 16.20 28.51
N ARG A 475 6.39 16.08 29.84
CA ARG A 475 7.43 16.75 30.62
C ARG A 475 8.78 16.03 30.60
N ALA A 476 8.85 14.85 29.99
CA ALA A 476 10.06 14.06 29.97
C ALA A 476 11.20 14.76 29.24
N ARG A 477 12.41 14.71 29.82
CA ARG A 477 13.64 15.25 29.23
C ARG A 477 13.99 14.59 27.90
N SER A 478 13.79 13.27 27.79
CA SER A 478 14.05 12.52 26.57
C SER A 478 12.75 12.05 25.92
N LYS A 479 12.55 12.39 24.65
CA LYS A 479 11.32 12.10 23.89
C LYS A 479 11.66 11.30 22.65
N TRP A 480 10.99 10.17 22.49
CA TRP A 480 11.26 9.21 21.42
C TRP A 480 10.00 8.83 20.66
N LEU A 481 10.07 8.89 19.34
CA LEU A 481 9.08 8.34 18.43
C LEU A 481 9.65 7.07 17.77
N ILE A 482 8.97 5.94 17.92
CA ILE A 482 9.30 4.70 17.22
C ILE A 482 8.19 4.45 16.22
N VAL A 483 8.52 4.50 14.93
CA VAL A 483 7.55 4.28 13.84
C VAL A 483 7.70 2.86 13.34
N LEU A 484 6.64 2.07 13.39
CA LEU A 484 6.54 0.77 12.75
C LEU A 484 5.74 0.97 11.46
N THR A 485 6.41 0.83 10.32
CA THR A 485 5.81 1.04 9.00
C THR A 485 6.58 0.24 7.97
N ASP A 486 5.88 -0.27 6.96
CA ASP A 486 6.54 -0.81 5.77
C ASP A 486 7.37 0.28 5.03
N GLY A 487 7.07 1.56 5.28
CA GLY A 487 7.81 2.72 4.82
C GLY A 487 7.47 3.17 3.40
N LYS A 488 6.39 2.67 2.79
CA LYS A 488 5.93 3.16 1.48
C LYS A 488 4.83 4.21 1.66
N PRO A 489 5.10 5.53 1.47
CA PRO A 489 4.03 6.51 1.44
C PRO A 489 3.12 6.22 0.25
N THR A 490 1.85 5.95 0.52
CA THR A 490 0.81 5.69 -0.49
C THR A 490 -0.49 6.36 -0.03
N ASP A 491 -1.11 7.21 -0.86
CA ASP A 491 -2.43 7.79 -0.56
C ASP A 491 -3.12 8.18 -1.87
N TYR A 492 -4.45 8.27 -1.84
CA TYR A 492 -5.32 8.45 -3.02
C TYR A 492 -4.95 9.68 -3.89
N ASP A 493 -4.39 10.74 -3.28
CA ASP A 493 -4.14 12.05 -3.91
C ASP A 493 -2.67 12.30 -4.29
N LYS A 494 -2.00 11.33 -4.92
CA LYS A 494 -0.58 11.46 -5.38
C LYS A 494 0.43 11.69 -4.25
N TYR A 495 0.12 11.29 -3.02
CA TYR A 495 1.08 11.27 -1.90
C TYR A 495 2.02 10.06 -2.04
N GLU A 496 2.60 9.89 -3.23
CA GLU A 496 3.44 8.77 -3.60
C GLU A 496 4.77 9.29 -4.16
N GLY A 497 5.75 8.39 -4.21
CA GLY A 497 7.06 8.69 -4.78
C GLY A 497 7.75 9.86 -4.07
N LYS A 498 8.29 10.79 -4.85
CA LYS A 498 9.14 11.87 -4.33
C LYS A 498 8.38 12.85 -3.42
N HIS A 499 7.09 13.07 -3.67
CA HIS A 499 6.30 14.03 -2.89
C HIS A 499 6.15 13.57 -1.43
N GLY A 500 5.61 12.36 -1.23
CA GLY A 500 5.43 11.79 0.11
C GLY A 500 6.76 11.64 0.85
N MET A 501 7.83 11.22 0.16
CA MET A 501 9.16 11.09 0.76
C MET A 501 9.71 12.43 1.27
N GLU A 502 9.58 13.52 0.50
CA GLU A 502 10.06 14.84 0.92
C GLU A 502 9.19 15.45 2.04
N ASP A 503 7.87 15.20 2.06
CA ASP A 503 7.03 15.63 3.18
C ASP A 503 7.38 14.91 4.49
N ILE A 504 7.59 13.58 4.44
CA ILE A 504 8.05 12.80 5.60
C ILE A 504 9.39 13.35 6.10
N LYS A 505 10.34 13.59 5.20
CA LYS A 505 11.66 14.14 5.55
C LYS A 505 11.55 15.52 6.20
N GLN A 506 10.66 16.37 5.71
CA GLN A 506 10.40 17.67 6.31
C GLN A 506 9.75 17.53 7.69
N ALA A 507 8.77 16.64 7.88
CA ALA A 507 8.15 16.35 9.18
C ALA A 507 9.18 15.82 10.21
N LEU A 508 10.11 14.96 9.78
CA LEU A 508 11.19 14.46 10.63
C LEU A 508 12.20 15.56 11.00
N LYS A 509 12.48 16.48 10.07
CA LYS A 509 13.32 17.65 10.35
C LYS A 509 12.66 18.57 11.39
N GLU A 510 11.37 18.83 11.28
CA GLU A 510 10.58 19.57 12.28
C GLU A 510 10.64 18.88 13.65
N MET A 511 10.52 17.55 13.68
CA MET A 511 10.60 16.77 14.90
C MET A 511 11.98 16.88 15.59
N LYS A 512 13.06 16.83 14.80
CA LYS A 512 14.42 17.01 15.29
C LYS A 512 14.64 18.42 15.87
N GLN A 513 14.07 19.46 15.25
CA GLN A 513 14.12 20.83 15.80
C GLN A 513 13.44 20.93 17.16
N LYS A 514 12.40 20.12 17.39
CA LYS A 514 11.69 20.01 18.68
C LYS A 514 12.40 19.11 19.70
N GLN A 515 13.64 18.71 19.44
CA GLN A 515 14.44 17.80 20.28
C GLN A 515 13.80 16.44 20.52
N ILE A 516 12.93 16.00 19.60
CA ILE A 516 12.34 14.66 19.65
C ILE A 516 13.20 13.74 18.78
N GLN A 517 13.68 12.66 19.38
CA GLN A 517 14.40 11.61 18.67
C GLN A 517 13.40 10.67 17.99
N TYR A 518 13.79 10.11 16.85
CA TYR A 518 12.94 9.18 16.12
C TYR A 518 13.74 8.00 15.58
N HIS A 519 13.05 6.88 15.38
CA HIS A 519 13.59 5.72 14.71
C HIS A 519 12.49 4.92 14.02
N ALA A 520 12.71 4.54 12.77
CA ALA A 520 11.81 3.72 11.99
C ALA A 520 12.20 2.24 12.06
N VAL A 521 11.21 1.36 12.18
CA VAL A 521 11.37 -0.08 12.07
C VAL A 521 10.50 -0.53 10.92
N ALA A 522 11.13 -1.07 9.88
CA ALA A 522 10.42 -1.57 8.71
C ALA A 522 10.50 -3.07 8.61
N ILE A 523 9.39 -3.67 8.21
CA ILE A 523 9.21 -5.11 8.17
C ILE A 523 9.05 -5.52 6.71
N GLU A 524 10.04 -5.23 5.86
CA GLU A 524 10.08 -5.69 4.46
C GLU A 524 11.52 -5.59 3.89
N ASP A 525 11.95 -6.55 3.08
CA ASP A 525 13.29 -6.52 2.47
C ASP A 525 13.45 -5.43 1.39
N THR A 526 12.35 -5.04 0.73
CA THR A 526 12.36 -3.97 -0.30
C THR A 526 12.52 -2.57 0.31
N ALA A 527 12.34 -2.43 1.63
CA ALA A 527 12.45 -1.16 2.33
C ALA A 527 13.85 -0.55 2.37
N LYS A 528 14.86 -1.32 1.98
CA LYS A 528 16.27 -0.89 1.87
C LYS A 528 16.48 0.30 0.95
N PHE A 529 15.62 0.48 -0.07
CA PHE A 529 15.86 1.49 -1.11
C PHE A 529 15.31 2.88 -0.75
N TYR A 530 14.16 2.97 -0.07
CA TYR A 530 13.48 4.25 0.20
C TYR A 530 13.67 4.76 1.64
N LEU A 531 13.80 3.89 2.65
CA LEU A 531 13.99 4.34 4.05
C LEU A 531 15.22 5.22 4.26
N PRO A 532 16.40 4.94 3.65
CA PRO A 532 17.56 5.82 3.81
C PRO A 532 17.31 7.23 3.27
N MET A 533 16.44 7.37 2.25
CA MET A 533 16.11 8.67 1.66
C MET A 533 15.19 9.49 2.57
N MET A 534 14.32 8.83 3.35
CA MET A 534 13.37 9.48 4.26
C MET A 534 13.94 9.72 5.67
N PHE A 535 14.40 8.67 6.34
CA PHE A 535 14.80 8.72 7.75
C PHE A 535 16.30 9.01 7.95
N GLY A 536 17.11 8.78 6.92
CA GLY A 536 18.57 8.88 6.99
C GLY A 536 19.23 7.60 7.53
N ARG A 537 20.51 7.39 7.21
CA ARG A 537 21.23 6.11 7.37
C ARG A 537 21.29 5.54 8.80
N GLN A 538 21.07 6.33 9.85
CA GLN A 538 21.22 5.90 11.25
C GLN A 538 19.90 5.73 12.02
N HIS A 539 18.77 6.14 11.42
CA HIS A 539 17.47 6.24 12.10
C HIS A 539 16.45 5.21 11.63
N PHE A 540 16.89 4.12 10.99
CA PHE A 540 16.00 3.03 10.62
C PHE A 540 16.61 1.67 10.92
N SER A 541 15.77 0.65 10.99
CA SER A 541 16.18 -0.75 11.07
C SER A 541 15.21 -1.60 10.27
N ILE A 542 15.76 -2.55 9.52
CA ILE A 542 14.97 -3.43 8.65
C ILE A 542 14.92 -4.81 9.28
N VAL A 543 13.72 -5.34 9.38
CA VAL A 543 13.42 -6.58 10.07
C VAL A 543 12.77 -7.53 9.07
N THR A 544 13.47 -8.61 8.76
CA THR A 544 12.97 -9.63 7.81
C THR A 544 12.13 -10.72 8.48
N HIS A 545 12.23 -10.85 9.81
CA HIS A 545 11.53 -11.86 10.60
C HIS A 545 11.08 -11.31 11.94
N ALA A 546 9.90 -11.74 12.40
CA ALA A 546 9.34 -11.38 13.71
C ALA A 546 10.31 -11.60 14.88
N GLU A 547 11.13 -12.65 14.82
CA GLU A 547 12.10 -12.95 15.88
C GLU A 547 13.22 -11.91 16.00
N LYS A 548 13.62 -11.30 14.88
CA LYS A 548 14.64 -10.25 14.85
C LYS A 548 14.09 -8.92 15.31
N LEU A 549 12.77 -8.75 15.31
CA LEU A 549 12.10 -7.52 15.73
C LEU A 549 12.39 -7.23 17.20
N SER A 550 12.27 -8.23 18.07
CA SER A 550 12.62 -8.13 19.48
C SER A 550 14.08 -7.70 19.67
N PHE A 551 15.01 -8.23 18.87
CA PHE A 551 16.41 -7.83 18.93
C PHE A 551 16.64 -6.39 18.44
N VAL A 552 15.99 -5.97 17.35
CA VAL A 552 16.07 -4.60 16.85
C VAL A 552 15.49 -3.63 17.87
N LEU A 553 14.38 -3.98 18.49
CA LEU A 553 13.75 -3.22 19.55
C LEU A 553 14.64 -3.13 20.80
N GLN A 554 15.41 -4.17 21.12
CA GLN A 554 16.45 -4.13 22.17
C GLN A 554 17.57 -3.14 21.82
N GLN A 555 18.11 -3.21 20.60
CA GLN A 555 19.17 -2.28 20.16
C GLN A 555 18.67 -0.83 20.13
N LEU A 556 17.44 -0.64 19.68
CA LEU A 556 16.73 0.63 19.74
C LEU A 556 16.70 1.16 21.16
N TYR A 557 16.28 0.33 22.09
CA TYR A 557 16.22 0.69 23.49
C TYR A 557 17.61 1.05 24.04
N GLN A 558 18.66 0.32 23.68
CA GLN A 558 20.05 0.67 24.03
C GLN A 558 20.49 2.02 23.44
N LYS A 559 20.04 2.39 22.24
CA LYS A 559 20.29 3.73 21.67
C LYS A 559 19.55 4.82 22.42
N ILE A 560 18.27 4.60 22.74
CA ILE A 560 17.45 5.50 23.57
C ILE A 560 18.16 5.77 24.88
N ALA A 561 18.63 4.69 25.50
CA ALA A 561 19.41 4.67 26.70
C ALA A 561 20.71 5.46 26.64
N GLN A 562 21.52 5.32 25.58
CA GLN A 562 22.82 5.99 25.42
C GLN A 562 22.70 7.47 25.02
N SER A 563 21.57 7.85 24.42
CA SER A 563 21.31 9.25 24.01
C SER A 563 20.96 10.19 25.17
N GLN A 564 20.80 9.65 26.38
CA GLN A 564 20.52 10.37 27.62
C GLN A 564 21.76 10.43 28.49
#